data_AF-S0NFH9-F1
#
_entry.id   AF-S0NFH9-F1
#
_cell.length_a   1.000
_cell.length_b   1.000
_cell.length_c   1.000
_cell.angle_alpha   90.00
_cell.angle_beta   90.00
_cell.angle_gamma   90.00
#
_symmetry.space_group_name_H-M   'P 1'
#
loop_
_entity.id
_entity.type
_entity.pdbx_description
1 polymer ?
#
loop_
_entity_poly.entity_id
_entity_poly.type
_entity_poly.pdbx_seq_one_letter_code
_entity_poly.pdbx_strand_id
1 'polypeptide(L)'
;MFDDRFRGLIASNGYDPDELIQEFGDITEAVLEGKPADLAVTFHFCKGNFQSHWLYNGSYDKLAKRLLSIEEFAGFFLEFEDERS
;
A
#
# COMPACT_ATOMS: atom_id res chain seq x y z
N MET A 1 6.97 5.79 3.02
CA MET A 1 5.55 5.48 2.77
C MET A 1 4.69 6.18 3.83
N PHE A 2 4.52 5.71 5.05
CA PHE A 2 4.06 6.63 6.11
C PHE A 2 5.18 7.63 6.39
N ASP A 3 4.94 8.92 6.18
CA ASP A 3 5.83 9.95 6.70
C ASP A 3 5.91 9.83 8.23
N ASP A 4 6.92 10.46 8.86
CA ASP A 4 7.08 10.35 10.32
C ASP A 4 5.84 10.82 11.09
N ARG A 5 5.08 11.76 10.50
CA ARG A 5 3.80 12.21 11.04
C ARG A 5 2.76 11.09 11.05
N PHE A 6 2.61 10.36 9.95
CA PHE A 6 1.62 9.29 9.81
C PHE A 6 2.04 8.04 10.58
N ARG A 7 3.34 7.72 10.64
CA ARG A 7 3.86 6.69 11.55
C ARG A 7 3.58 7.06 13.01
N GLY A 8 3.79 8.33 13.37
CA GLY A 8 3.43 8.85 14.68
C GLY A 8 1.93 8.77 14.98
N LEU A 9 1.08 9.06 14.00
CA LEU A 9 -0.37 8.92 14.13
C LEU A 9 -0.76 7.46 14.38
N ILE A 10 -0.24 6.53 13.59
CA ILE A 10 -0.47 5.09 13.75
C ILE A 10 -0.06 4.64 15.16
N ALA A 11 1.17 4.99 15.58
CA ALA A 11 1.68 4.66 16.91
C ALA A 11 0.84 5.29 18.03
N SER A 12 0.37 6.52 17.86
CA SER A 12 -0.49 7.20 18.84
C SER A 12 -1.87 6.54 19.01
N ASN A 13 -2.32 5.80 17.99
CA ASN A 13 -3.54 5.00 18.04
C ASN A 13 -3.28 3.57 18.56
N GLY A 14 -2.04 3.27 18.98
CA GLY A 14 -1.68 1.99 19.59
C GLY A 14 -1.31 0.88 18.61
N TYR A 15 -1.05 1.22 17.34
CA TYR A 15 -0.68 0.24 16.31
C TYR A 15 0.80 0.36 15.95
N ASP A 16 1.42 -0.75 15.52
CA ASP A 16 2.73 -0.72 14.89
C ASP A 16 2.57 -0.51 13.37
N PRO A 17 3.15 0.56 12.79
CA PRO A 17 3.04 0.83 11.36
C PRO A 17 3.69 -0.23 10.46
N ASP A 18 4.68 -0.98 10.95
CA ASP A 18 5.31 -2.06 10.19
C ASP A 18 4.50 -3.37 10.30
N GLU A 19 3.81 -3.63 11.42
CA GLU A 19 2.88 -4.78 11.56
C GLU A 19 1.61 -4.58 10.73
N LEU A 20 1.05 -3.37 10.70
CA LEU A 20 -0.11 -3.05 9.87
C LEU A 20 0.12 -3.33 8.38
N ILE A 21 1.36 -3.19 7.91
CA ILE A 21 1.72 -3.53 6.52
C ILE A 21 1.54 -5.02 6.26
N GLN A 22 1.93 -5.87 7.23
CA GLN A 22 1.73 -7.31 7.13
C GLN A 22 0.26 -7.65 7.17
N GLU A 23 -0.47 -7.09 8.14
CA GLU A 23 -1.90 -7.34 8.32
C GLU A 23 -2.72 -6.95 7.07
N PHE A 24 -2.41 -5.80 6.44
CA PHE A 24 -3.06 -5.43 5.18
C PHE A 24 -2.72 -6.38 4.03
N GLY A 25 -1.49 -6.91 3.99
CA GLY A 25 -1.11 -7.95 3.03
C GLY A 25 -1.91 -9.24 3.24
N ASP A 26 -2.02 -9.69 4.49
CA ASP A 26 -2.73 -10.92 4.85
C ASP A 26 -4.23 -10.82 4.53
N ILE A 27 -4.84 -9.67 4.86
CA ILE A 27 -6.24 -9.38 4.50
C ILE A 27 -6.43 -9.40 2.99
N THR A 28 -5.49 -8.83 2.24
CA THR A 28 -5.56 -8.77 0.78
C THR A 28 -5.50 -10.17 0.17
N GLU A 29 -4.57 -11.02 0.61
CA GLU A 29 -4.47 -12.41 0.16
C GLU A 29 -5.75 -13.20 0.50
N ALA A 30 -6.27 -13.05 1.72
CA ALA A 30 -7.52 -13.70 2.13
C ALA A 30 -8.73 -13.25 1.28
N VAL A 31 -8.78 -11.98 0.85
CA VAL A 31 -9.86 -11.48 -0.02
C VAL A 31 -9.74 -12.03 -1.45
N LEU A 32 -8.53 -12.30 -1.92
CA LEU A 32 -8.28 -12.82 -3.26
C LEU A 32 -8.34 -14.35 -3.33
N GLU A 33 -8.36 -15.03 -2.18
CA GLU A 33 -8.48 -16.47 -2.09
C GLU A 33 -9.75 -16.95 -2.81
N GLY A 34 -9.58 -17.92 -3.73
CA GLY A 34 -10.69 -18.50 -4.46
C GLY A 34 -11.31 -17.59 -5.54
N LYS A 35 -10.65 -16.48 -5.92
CA LYS A 35 -11.11 -15.68 -7.05
C LYS A 35 -11.23 -16.53 -8.33
N PRO A 36 -12.25 -16.29 -9.18
CA PRO A 36 -12.35 -16.97 -10.48
C PRO A 36 -11.10 -16.79 -11.34
N ALA A 37 -10.76 -17.82 -12.12
CA ALA A 37 -9.55 -17.82 -12.96
C ALA A 37 -9.62 -16.77 -14.08
N ASP A 38 -10.81 -16.37 -14.51
CA ASP A 38 -11.06 -15.35 -15.53
C ASP A 38 -11.19 -13.93 -14.96
N LEU A 39 -11.14 -13.77 -13.63
CA LEU A 39 -11.15 -12.46 -12.97
C LEU A 39 -9.72 -11.93 -12.79
N ALA A 40 -9.40 -10.86 -13.53
CA ALA A 40 -8.17 -10.11 -13.34
C ALA A 40 -8.36 -9.04 -12.25
N VAL A 41 -7.51 -9.08 -11.22
CA VAL A 41 -7.44 -8.05 -10.17
C VAL A 41 -6.13 -7.30 -10.31
N THR A 42 -6.19 -5.98 -10.26
CA THR A 42 -5.00 -5.12 -10.31
C THR A 42 -4.96 -4.23 -9.08
N PHE A 43 -3.77 -3.88 -8.63
CA PHE A 43 -3.58 -3.04 -7.45
C PHE A 43 -3.07 -1.66 -7.85
N HIS A 44 -3.74 -0.62 -7.38
CA HIS A 44 -3.33 0.77 -7.62
C HIS A 44 -2.68 1.35 -6.36
N PHE A 45 -1.40 1.70 -6.48
CA PHE A 45 -0.68 2.44 -5.46
C PHE A 45 -0.85 3.95 -5.69
N CYS A 46 -1.79 4.54 -4.96
CA CYS A 46 -1.98 5.98 -4.94
C CYS A 46 -1.03 6.64 -3.91
N LYS A 47 -0.29 7.69 -4.31
CA LYS A 47 0.46 8.58 -3.40
C LYS A 47 -0.41 9.64 -2.75
N GLY A 48 -1.70 9.63 -3.02
CA GLY A 48 -2.73 10.27 -2.22
C GLY A 48 -2.62 11.79 -2.13
N ASN A 49 -3.57 12.48 -2.75
CA ASN A 49 -4.04 13.76 -2.23
C ASN A 49 -5.17 13.53 -1.22
N PHE A 50 -4.89 12.85 -0.10
CA PHE A 50 -5.90 12.64 0.94
C PHE A 50 -6.01 13.90 1.79
N GLN A 51 -7.07 14.68 1.55
CA GLN A 51 -7.37 15.93 2.26
C GLN A 51 -6.26 17.01 2.20
N SER A 52 -5.65 17.24 1.02
CA SER A 52 -4.58 18.25 0.86
C SER A 52 -3.31 17.98 1.67
N HIS A 53 -3.16 16.76 2.18
CA HIS A 53 -1.95 16.30 2.84
C HIS A 53 -1.29 15.23 1.98
N TRP A 54 -0.05 15.50 1.56
CA TRP A 54 0.85 14.49 1.00
C TRP A 54 0.96 13.35 2.01
N LEU A 55 0.31 12.23 1.73
CA LEU A 55 0.29 11.10 2.66
C LEU A 55 1.59 10.28 2.55
N TYR A 56 2.31 10.45 1.44
CA TYR A 56 3.43 9.61 1.05
C TYR A 56 4.60 10.46 0.54
N ASN A 57 5.50 10.88 1.44
CA ASN A 57 6.83 11.34 1.05
C ASN A 57 7.81 10.14 1.16
N GLY A 58 8.50 9.80 0.08
CA GLY A 58 9.54 8.77 0.03
C GLY A 58 9.22 7.48 -0.76
N SER A 59 10.21 6.60 -0.88
CA SER A 59 10.16 5.35 -1.68
C SER A 59 9.17 4.31 -1.13
N TYR A 60 8.66 3.46 -2.03
CA TYR A 60 7.73 2.38 -1.74
C TYR A 60 8.37 1.13 -1.10
N ASP A 61 9.69 1.10 -0.94
CA ASP A 61 10.50 -0.12 -0.72
C ASP A 61 9.93 -1.16 0.27
N LYS A 62 9.42 -0.75 1.43
CA LYS A 62 8.90 -1.69 2.45
C LYS A 62 7.53 -2.27 2.08
N LEU A 63 6.61 -1.43 1.63
CA LEU A 63 5.25 -1.85 1.27
C LEU A 63 5.21 -2.52 -0.10
N ALA A 64 6.01 -2.03 -1.05
CA ALA A 64 6.25 -2.67 -2.32
C ALA A 64 6.68 -4.13 -2.12
N LYS A 65 7.60 -4.42 -1.19
CA LYS A 65 8.02 -5.80 -0.95
C LYS A 65 6.89 -6.73 -0.50
N ARG A 66 5.96 -6.28 0.35
CA ARG A 66 4.88 -7.12 0.89
C ARG A 66 3.68 -7.23 -0.05
N LEU A 67 3.32 -6.13 -0.70
CA LEU A 67 2.12 -6.07 -1.55
C LEU A 67 2.42 -6.43 -3.01
N LEU A 68 3.61 -6.13 -3.53
CA LEU A 68 4.01 -6.59 -4.87
C LEU A 68 4.34 -8.08 -4.91
N SER A 69 4.51 -8.73 -3.75
CA SER A 69 4.73 -10.18 -3.67
C SER A 69 3.44 -11.00 -3.71
N ILE A 70 2.26 -10.36 -3.70
CA ILE A 70 0.97 -11.05 -3.77
C ILE A 70 0.77 -11.55 -5.20
N GLU A 71 0.76 -12.88 -5.39
CA GLU A 71 0.75 -13.52 -6.70
C GLU A 71 -0.60 -13.41 -7.43
N GLU A 72 -1.68 -13.20 -6.69
CA GLU A 72 -3.05 -13.10 -7.19
C GLU A 72 -3.30 -11.82 -7.98
N PHE A 73 -2.41 -10.82 -7.88
CA PHE A 73 -2.48 -9.61 -8.67
C PHE A 73 -1.98 -9.83 -10.10
N ALA A 74 -2.83 -9.48 -11.06
CA ALA A 74 -2.51 -9.52 -12.48
C ALA A 74 -1.67 -8.31 -12.94
N GLY A 75 -1.52 -7.28 -12.12
CA GLY A 75 -0.73 -6.10 -12.45
C GLY A 75 -0.84 -4.97 -11.43
N PHE A 76 0.03 -3.98 -11.59
CA PHE A 76 0.16 -2.83 -10.69
C PHE A 76 0.08 -1.51 -11.46
N PHE A 77 -0.69 -0.56 -10.91
CA PHE A 77 -0.75 0.83 -11.35
C PHE A 77 -0.03 1.71 -10.33
N LEU A 78 1.19 2.15 -10.67
CA LEU A 78 2.09 2.89 -9.78
C LEU A 78 2.13 4.38 -10.15
N GLU A 79 2.10 5.25 -9.15
CA GLU A 79 2.31 6.69 -9.32
C GLU A 79 3.79 7.05 -9.07
N PHE A 80 4.42 7.70 -10.04
CA PHE A 80 5.76 8.26 -9.93
C PHE A 80 5.67 9.78 -10.03
N GLU A 81 6.35 10.49 -9.13
CA GLU A 81 6.50 11.95 -9.22
C GLU A 81 7.76 12.22 -10.04
N ASP A 82 7.67 13.16 -10.98
CA ASP A 82 8.83 13.80 -11.59
C ASP A 82 9.15 15.12 -10.86
N GLU A 83 10.29 15.75 -11.16
CA GLU A 83 10.69 17.05 -10.59
C GLU A 83 9.68 18.21 -10.82
N ARG A 84 8.54 17.96 -11.49
CA ARG A 84 7.48 18.95 -11.74
C ARG A 84 6.14 18.60 -11.09
N SER A 85 6.11 17.65 -10.16
CA SER A 85 4.91 17.26 -9.40
C SER A 85 4.97 17.73 -7.95
#